data_AF-A0A9W8YP10-F1
#
_entry.id   AF-A0A9W8YP10-F1
#
_cell.length_a   1.000
_cell.length_b   1.000
_cell.length_c   1.000
_cell.angle_alpha   90.00
_cell.angle_beta   90.00
_cell.angle_gamma   90.00
#
_symmetry.space_group_name_H-M   'P 1'
#
loop_
_entity.id
_entity.type
_entity.pdbx_description
1 polymer ?
#
loop_
_entity_poly.entity_id
_entity_poly.type
_entity_poly.pdbx_seq_one_letter_code
_entity_poly.pdbx_strand_id
1 'polypeptide(L)' 'MDASGKRVYTLKKVLEGKVTKSAHPARFSPDDKWSKHRVLLRKRFGRLPSAKVDSDSRP' A
#
# COMPACT_ATOMS: atom_id res chain seq x y z
N MET A 1 6.74 0.23 -12.10
CA MET A 1 7.85 -0.24 -11.25
C MET A 1 8.82 -0.86 -12.22
N ASP A 2 10.08 -0.46 -12.15
CA ASP A 2 11.12 -1.07 -12.97
C ASP A 2 11.35 -2.52 -12.53
N ALA A 3 12.06 -3.30 -13.36
CA ALA A 3 12.48 -4.66 -13.02
C ALA A 3 13.29 -4.72 -11.69
N SER A 4 13.88 -3.60 -11.28
CA SER A 4 14.60 -3.42 -10.01
C SER A 4 13.72 -3.01 -8.82
N GLY A 5 12.40 -2.92 -9.00
CA GLY A 5 11.46 -2.52 -7.94
C GLY A 5 11.43 -1.02 -7.64
N LYS A 6 12.13 -0.19 -8.44
CA LYS A 6 12.10 1.27 -8.29
C LYS A 6 10.81 1.88 -8.89
N ARG A 7 10.30 2.94 -8.25
CA ARG A 7 9.16 3.70 -8.77
C ARG A 7 9.58 4.55 -9.96
N VAL A 8 8.90 4.37 -11.09
CA VAL A 8 9.00 5.24 -12.28
C VAL A 8 7.95 6.33 -12.16
N TYR A 9 8.38 7.59 -12.22
CA TYR A 9 7.49 8.75 -12.16
C TYR A 9 7.09 9.19 -13.56
N THR A 10 5.81 9.55 -13.73
CA THR A 10 5.28 10.02 -15.00
C THR A 10 4.11 10.97 -14.77
N LEU A 11 3.79 11.76 -15.79
CA LEU A 11 2.56 12.56 -15.86
C LEU A 11 1.46 11.85 -16.66
N LYS A 12 1.77 10.75 -17.35
CA LYS A 12 0.79 9.99 -18.14
C LYS A 12 -0.15 9.20 -17.22
N LYS A 13 -1.44 9.18 -17.54
CA LYS A 13 -2.48 8.45 -16.78
C LYS A 13 -2.40 6.92 -16.98
N VAL A 14 -1.90 6.48 -18.13
CA VAL A 14 -1.70 5.07 -18.47
C VAL A 14 -0.29 4.90 -19.00
N LEU A 15 0.41 3.91 -18.47
CA LEU A 15 1.70 3.44 -18.97
C LEU A 15 1.62 1.93 -19.15
N GLU A 16 1.97 1.42 -20.33
CA GLU A 16 2.06 -0.03 -20.60
C GLU A 16 0.79 -0.81 -20.18
N GLY A 17 -0.40 -0.23 -20.44
CA GLY A 17 -1.69 -0.83 -20.08
C GLY A 17 -2.03 -0.80 -18.57
N LYS A 18 -1.14 -0.27 -17.71
CA LYS A 18 -1.39 -0.09 -16.27
C LYS A 18 -1.75 1.35 -15.97
N VAL A 19 -2.83 1.52 -15.19
CA VAL A 19 -3.24 2.83 -14.68
C VAL A 19 -2.21 3.30 -13.65
N THR A 20 -1.72 4.53 -13.83
CA THR A 20 -0.73 5.11 -12.94
C THR A 20 -1.38 5.55 -11.63
N LYS A 21 -0.62 5.44 -10.53
CA LYS A 21 -1.07 5.85 -9.19
C LYS A 21 -0.38 7.15 -8.81
N SER A 22 -1.03 7.95 -7.96
CA SER A 22 -0.44 9.18 -7.45
C SER A 22 0.89 8.90 -6.75
N ALA A 23 1.88 9.76 -7.00
CA ALA A 23 3.15 9.71 -6.29
C ALA A 23 3.00 10.11 -4.82
N HIS A 24 2.03 10.98 -4.53
CA HIS A 24 1.74 11.48 -3.18
C HIS A 24 0.82 10.53 -2.40
N PRO A 25 1.07 10.31 -1.10
CA PRO A 25 0.20 9.53 -0.24
C PRO A 25 -1.13 10.24 0.02
N ALA A 26 -2.12 9.48 0.51
CA ALA A 26 -3.37 10.07 0.98
C ALA A 26 -3.11 11.06 2.13
N ARG A 27 -3.87 12.17 2.15
CA ARG A 27 -3.75 13.22 3.17
C ARG A 27 -4.05 12.65 4.56
N PHE A 28 -3.19 12.95 5.53
CA PHE A 28 -3.46 12.64 6.93
C PHE A 28 -4.62 13.51 7.45
N SER A 29 -5.58 12.87 8.10
CA SER A 29 -6.64 13.54 8.86
C SER A 29 -6.64 12.95 10.27
N PRO A 30 -6.51 13.76 11.32
CA PRO A 30 -6.59 13.28 12.70
C PRO A 30 -7.92 12.57 12.98
N ASP A 31 -9.02 13.16 12.50
CA ASP A 31 -10.38 12.63 12.67
C ASP A 31 -10.79 11.69 11.52
N ASP A 32 -9.96 10.70 11.23
CA ASP A 32 -10.24 9.74 10.18
C ASP A 32 -11.37 8.76 10.57
N LYS A 33 -12.61 9.11 10.19
CA LYS A 33 -13.83 8.33 10.41
C LYS A 33 -13.75 6.89 9.87
N TRP A 34 -12.94 6.63 8.84
CA TRP A 34 -12.80 5.30 8.24
C TRP A 34 -11.54 4.54 8.70
N SER A 35 -10.84 5.04 9.72
CA SER A 35 -9.68 4.38 10.33
C SER A 35 -9.98 2.93 10.75
N LYS A 36 -11.11 2.67 11.42
CA LYS A 36 -11.57 1.33 11.83
C LYS A 36 -11.71 0.39 10.63
N HIS A 37 -12.37 0.84 9.56
CA HIS A 37 -12.58 0.05 8.35
C HIS A 37 -11.26 -0.29 7.65
N ARG A 38 -10.34 0.69 7.56
CA ARG A 38 -9.00 0.48 6.99
C ARG A 38 -8.22 -0.57 7.79
N VAL A 39 -8.23 -0.51 9.12
CA VAL A 39 -7.54 -1.48 9.98
C VAL A 39 -8.14 -2.88 9.83
N LEU A 40 -9.47 -3.01 9.76
CA LEU A 40 -10.14 -4.30 9.57
C LEU A 40 -9.80 -4.93 8.21
N LEU A 41 -9.86 -4.16 7.12
CA LEU A 41 -9.42 -4.61 5.79
C LEU A 41 -7.96 -5.08 5.81
N ARG A 42 -7.10 -4.32 6.47
CA ARG A 42 -5.67 -4.64 6.60
C ARG A 42 -5.42 -5.93 7.37
N LYS A 43 -6.19 -6.18 8.45
CA LYS A 43 -6.15 -7.44 9.21
C LYS A 43 -6.68 -8.63 8.40
N ARG A 44 -7.82 -8.48 7.70
CA ARG A 44 -8.41 -9.55 6.88
C ARG A 44 -7.49 -10.04 5.77
N PHE A 45 -6.80 -9.12 5.10
CA PHE A 45 -5.88 -9.45 4.00
C PHE A 45 -4.43 -9.65 4.46
N GLY A 46 -4.19 -9.84 5.76
CA GLY A 46 -2.88 -10.19 6.32
C GLY A 46 -1.77 -9.17 6.08
N ARG A 47 -2.10 -7.90 5.79
CA ARG A 47 -1.12 -6.88 5.36
C ARG A 47 -0.79 -5.93 6.51
N LEU A 48 -0.27 -6.45 7.62
CA LEU A 48 0.23 -5.66 8.75
C LEU A 48 1.43 -4.79 8.34
N PRO A 49 1.44 -3.47 8.62
CA PRO A 49 2.62 -2.65 8.71
C PRO A 49 3.02 -2.55 10.19
N SER A 50 4.30 -2.83 10.43
CA SER A 50 4.95 -3.17 11.71
C SER A 50 4.53 -4.57 12.19
N ALA A 51 5.40 -5.58 12.30
CA ALA A 51 6.86 -5.64 12.39
C ALA A 51 7.38 -6.77 11.46
N LYS A 52 8.70 -6.99 11.48
CA LYS A 52 9.43 -8.03 10.73
C LYS A 52 8.65 -9.35 10.69
N VAL A 53 8.53 -9.94 9.50
CA VAL A 53 8.04 -11.32 9.35
C VAL A 53 9.15 -12.19 9.93
N ASP A 54 9.08 -12.47 11.22
CA ASP A 54 9.81 -13.59 11.79
C ASP A 54 9.18 -14.85 11.18
N SER A 55 9.90 -15.43 10.22
CA SER A 55 9.71 -16.78 9.77
C SER A 55 10.03 -17.70 10.94
N ASP A 56 9.04 -18.07 11.74
CA ASP A 56 8.92 -19.40 12.34
C ASP A 56 7.65 -19.52 13.20
N SER A 57 7.14 -20.76 13.25
CA SER A 57 5.93 -21.24 13.94
C SER A 57 4.59 -21.07 13.21
N ARG A 58 4.33 -21.98 12.27
CA ARG A 58 3.00 -22.61 12.16
C ARG A 58 3.03 -23.90 12.98
N PRO A 59 1.99 -24.26 13.74
CA PRO A 59 1.60 -25.66 13.85
C PRO A 59 1.01 -26.15 12.52
#